data_AF-A0A5K8A471-F1
#
_entry.id   AF-A0A5K8A471-F1
#
_cell.length_a   1.000
_cell.length_b   1.000
_cell.length_c   1.000
_cell.angle_alpha   90.00
_cell.angle_beta   90.00
_cell.angle_gamma   90.00
#
_symmetry.space_group_name_H-M   'P 1'
#
loop_
_entity.id
_entity.type
_entity.pdbx_description
1 polymer ?
#
loop_
_entity_poly.entity_id
_entity_poly.type
_entity_poly.pdbx_seq_one_letter_code
_entity_poly.pdbx_strand_id
1 'polypeptide(L)'
;MKKTVWLLMAIAGVFLLVSCGGKYDDAEAVLSDYADAMEAYVAEMENVGSADDVAKAMTAYTEKLTALTPRLQNVYETLPELKSGKDFPEELESVAKRMETVAGKLQSSMMKTMQYMMDPAVQQAMTAQAQAMAKTGQ
;
A
#
# COMPACT_ATOMS: atom_id res chain seq x y z
N MET A 1 -41.41 29.98 5.52
CA MET A 1 -40.20 29.72 4.71
C MET A 1 -38.95 30.53 5.12
N LYS A 2 -38.94 31.26 6.26
CA LYS A 2 -37.75 32.00 6.74
C LYS A 2 -37.07 31.37 7.97
N LYS A 3 -37.76 30.47 8.70
CA LYS A 3 -37.25 29.88 9.95
C LYS A 3 -36.59 28.50 9.77
N THR A 4 -36.82 27.84 8.64
CA THR A 4 -36.18 26.55 8.29
C THR A 4 -34.83 26.71 7.62
N VAL A 5 -34.56 27.87 7.01
CA VAL A 5 -33.25 28.18 6.39
C VAL A 5 -32.17 28.48 7.43
N TRP A 6 -32.57 28.97 8.62
CA TRP A 6 -31.63 29.31 9.68
C TRP A 6 -31.12 28.10 10.49
N LEU A 7 -31.84 26.96 10.44
CA LEU A 7 -31.40 25.72 11.10
C LEU A 7 -30.43 24.89 10.26
N LEU A 8 -30.45 25.05 8.93
CA LEU A 8 -29.55 24.33 8.02
C LEU A 8 -28.14 24.93 7.94
N MET A 9 -27.96 26.18 8.40
CA MET A 9 -26.66 26.87 8.38
C MET A 9 -25.81 26.57 9.63
N ALA A 10 -26.38 25.95 10.66
CA ALA A 10 -25.66 25.60 11.90
C ALA A 10 -25.05 24.18 11.88
N ILE A 11 -25.47 23.30 10.95
CA ILE A 11 -24.95 21.93 10.82
C ILE A 11 -23.75 21.84 9.86
N ALA A 12 -23.47 22.90 9.10
CA ALA A 12 -22.32 22.98 8.21
C ALA A 12 -20.99 23.39 8.93
N GLY A 13 -21.05 23.68 10.24
CA GLY A 13 -19.90 24.20 11.00
C GLY A 13 -19.19 23.20 11.92
N VAL A 14 -19.65 21.94 12.00
CA VAL A 14 -19.18 20.96 13.02
C VAL A 14 -18.51 19.74 12.36
N PHE A 15 -17.80 19.93 11.26
CA PHE A 15 -16.89 18.91 10.70
C PHE A 15 -15.41 19.34 10.68
N LEU A 16 -15.07 20.42 11.40
CA LEU A 16 -13.69 20.93 11.52
C LEU A 16 -13.06 20.69 12.89
N LEU A 17 -13.61 19.77 13.69
CA LEU A 17 -13.01 19.36 14.94
C LEU A 17 -12.48 17.93 14.81
N VAL A 18 -11.20 17.79 15.14
CA VAL A 18 -10.37 16.58 15.21
C VAL A 18 -9.65 16.18 13.91
N SER A 19 -8.72 17.03 13.47
CA SER A 19 -7.40 16.52 13.10
C SER A 19 -6.40 17.17 14.05
N CYS A 20 -6.08 16.44 15.13
CA CYS A 20 -4.85 16.67 15.89
C CYS A 20 -3.73 15.81 15.28
N GLY A 21 -3.75 15.66 13.95
CA GLY A 21 -2.81 14.86 13.19
C GLY A 21 -1.93 15.73 12.32
N GLY A 22 -0.65 15.36 12.21
CA GLY A 22 0.31 16.02 11.35
C GLY A 22 -0.11 15.97 9.87
N LYS A 23 0.54 16.80 9.05
CA LYS A 23 0.29 16.88 7.59
C LYS A 23 0.32 15.50 6.91
N TYR A 24 1.09 14.57 7.47
CA TYR A 24 1.42 13.28 6.87
C TYR A 24 0.76 12.07 7.55
N ASP A 25 -0.06 12.22 8.59
CA ASP A 25 -0.55 11.09 9.39
C ASP A 25 -1.34 10.06 8.57
N ASP A 26 -2.24 10.52 7.71
CA ASP A 26 -2.99 9.63 6.81
C ASP A 26 -2.06 8.93 5.81
N ALA A 27 -1.02 9.64 5.33
CA ALA A 27 -0.02 9.06 4.43
C ALA A 27 0.85 8.04 5.15
N GLU A 28 1.26 8.31 6.40
CA GLU A 28 2.01 7.40 7.24
C GLU A 28 1.24 6.11 7.47
N ALA A 29 -0.05 6.21 7.83
CA ALA A 29 -0.91 5.05 8.01
C ALA A 29 -1.04 4.21 6.73
N VAL A 30 -1.28 4.85 5.58
CA VAL A 30 -1.40 4.16 4.29
C VAL A 30 -0.09 3.51 3.86
N LEU A 31 1.03 4.22 3.99
CA LEU A 31 2.35 3.70 3.64
C LEU A 31 2.80 2.60 4.61
N SER A 32 2.38 2.66 5.88
CA SER A 32 2.62 1.60 6.85
C SER A 32 1.82 0.36 6.50
N ASP A 33 0.55 0.48 6.15
CA ASP A 33 -0.26 -0.66 5.67
C ASP A 33 0.36 -1.29 4.41
N TYR A 34 0.93 -0.47 3.53
CA TYR A 34 1.66 -0.94 2.36
C TYR A 34 2.95 -1.67 2.74
N ALA A 35 3.72 -1.14 3.69
CA ALA A 35 4.91 -1.80 4.22
C ALA A 35 4.55 -3.15 4.88
N ASP A 36 3.49 -3.21 5.68
CA ASP A 36 2.98 -4.44 6.30
C ASP A 36 2.62 -5.50 5.25
N ALA A 37 1.99 -5.09 4.15
CA ALA A 37 1.66 -6.00 3.05
C ALA A 37 2.92 -6.58 2.40
N MET A 38 3.96 -5.76 2.18
CA MET A 38 5.24 -6.24 1.64
C MET A 38 5.99 -7.12 2.63
N GLU A 39 5.98 -6.79 3.93
CA GLU A 39 6.60 -7.58 5.00
C GLU A 39 5.96 -8.97 5.09
N ALA A 40 4.62 -9.03 5.07
CA ALA A 40 3.89 -10.28 5.07
C ALA A 40 4.21 -11.14 3.83
N TYR A 41 4.23 -10.51 2.66
CA TYR A 41 4.57 -11.20 1.41
C TYR A 41 5.99 -11.78 1.45
N VAL A 42 6.98 -11.00 1.90
CA VAL A 42 8.36 -11.50 2.06
C VAL A 42 8.43 -12.64 3.06
N ALA A 43 7.76 -12.52 4.21
CA ALA A 43 7.74 -13.57 5.23
C ALA A 43 7.12 -14.89 4.71
N GLU A 44 6.07 -14.81 3.90
CA GLU A 44 5.49 -15.98 3.23
C GLU A 44 6.47 -16.58 2.21
N MET A 45 7.06 -15.73 1.36
CA MET A 45 8.04 -16.12 0.33
C MET A 45 9.33 -16.73 0.90
N GLU A 46 9.70 -16.40 2.13
CA GLU A 46 10.86 -17.01 2.81
C GLU A 46 10.64 -18.48 3.20
N ASN A 47 9.37 -18.90 3.33
CA ASN A 47 8.94 -20.20 3.85
C ASN A 47 8.28 -21.11 2.81
N VAL A 48 8.30 -20.74 1.53
CA VAL A 48 7.65 -21.54 0.47
C VAL A 48 8.36 -22.88 0.28
N GLY A 49 7.56 -23.95 0.14
CA GLY A 49 8.06 -25.30 -0.19
C GLY A 49 7.59 -25.79 -1.56
N SER A 50 6.69 -25.05 -2.21
CA SER A 50 6.02 -25.46 -3.44
C SER A 50 5.62 -24.27 -4.32
N ALA A 51 5.27 -24.55 -5.58
CA ALA A 51 4.72 -23.54 -6.49
C ALA A 51 3.37 -22.99 -6.03
N ASP A 52 2.55 -23.82 -5.37
CA ASP A 52 1.27 -23.40 -4.81
C ASP A 52 1.45 -22.40 -3.66
N ASP A 53 2.47 -22.60 -2.81
CA ASP A 53 2.80 -21.64 -1.74
C ASP A 53 3.21 -20.28 -2.32
N VAL A 54 4.02 -20.28 -3.39
CA VAL A 54 4.39 -19.06 -4.10
C VAL A 54 3.15 -18.38 -4.68
N ALA A 55 2.32 -19.11 -5.41
CA ALA A 55 1.11 -18.56 -6.02
C ALA A 55 0.14 -17.98 -4.97
N LYS A 56 0.01 -18.63 -3.80
CA LYS A 56 -0.78 -18.13 -2.67
C LYS A 56 -0.22 -16.83 -2.11
N ALA A 57 1.08 -16.76 -1.85
CA ALA A 57 1.72 -15.55 -1.34
C ALA A 57 1.55 -14.36 -2.29
N MET A 58 1.73 -14.60 -3.59
CA MET A 58 1.54 -13.59 -4.63
C MET A 58 0.08 -13.12 -4.71
N THR A 59 -0.87 -14.05 -4.62
CA THR A 59 -2.31 -13.74 -4.59
C THR A 59 -2.68 -12.89 -3.37
N ALA A 60 -2.25 -13.30 -2.18
CA ALA A 60 -2.53 -12.60 -0.93
C ALA A 60 -1.98 -11.16 -0.94
N TYR A 61 -0.76 -10.98 -1.44
CA TYR A 61 -0.18 -9.65 -1.63
C TYR A 61 -0.99 -8.81 -2.64
N THR A 62 -1.39 -9.42 -3.76
CA THR A 62 -2.18 -8.74 -4.80
C THR A 62 -3.53 -8.27 -4.28
N GLU A 63 -4.21 -9.07 -3.46
CA GLU A 63 -5.47 -8.71 -2.81
C GLU A 63 -5.30 -7.52 -1.86
N LYS A 64 -4.27 -7.57 -1.00
CA LYS A 64 -3.93 -6.45 -0.10
C LYS A 64 -3.61 -5.19 -0.87
N LEU A 65 -2.78 -5.28 -1.91
CA LEU A 65 -2.42 -4.15 -2.75
C LEU A 65 -3.64 -3.53 -3.42
N THR A 66 -4.52 -4.37 -3.99
CA THR A 66 -5.75 -3.92 -4.65
C THR A 66 -6.67 -3.18 -3.67
N ALA A 67 -6.78 -3.66 -2.43
CA ALA A 67 -7.54 -2.99 -1.38
C ALA A 67 -6.91 -1.64 -0.96
N LEU A 68 -5.58 -1.53 -1.01
CA LEU A 68 -4.84 -0.31 -0.68
C LEU A 68 -4.80 0.71 -1.83
N THR A 69 -4.97 0.28 -3.08
CA THR A 69 -4.83 1.13 -4.28
C THR A 69 -5.57 2.47 -4.17
N PRO A 70 -6.87 2.55 -3.78
CA PRO A 70 -7.57 3.83 -3.73
C PRO A 70 -6.97 4.80 -2.70
N ARG A 71 -6.48 4.27 -1.56
CA ARG A 71 -5.85 5.06 -0.51
C ARG A 71 -4.45 5.53 -0.93
N LEU A 72 -3.68 4.66 -1.60
CA LEU A 72 -2.38 5.01 -2.15
C LEU A 72 -2.49 6.11 -3.22
N GLN A 73 -3.46 5.98 -4.14
CA GLN A 73 -3.74 7.02 -5.13
C GLN A 73 -4.09 8.35 -4.47
N ASN A 74 -4.98 8.34 -3.47
CA ASN A 74 -5.33 9.56 -2.74
C ASN A 74 -4.12 10.21 -2.06
N VAL A 75 -3.23 9.43 -1.44
CA VAL A 75 -1.97 9.95 -0.87
C VAL A 75 -1.12 10.62 -1.95
N TYR A 76 -0.94 9.98 -3.09
CA TYR A 76 -0.12 10.51 -4.18
C TYR A 76 -0.75 11.73 -4.88
N GLU A 77 -2.08 11.82 -4.93
CA GLU A 77 -2.81 12.99 -5.44
C GLU A 77 -2.72 14.19 -4.49
N THR A 78 -2.84 13.94 -3.19
CA THR A 78 -2.85 14.99 -2.15
C THR A 78 -1.45 15.44 -1.73
N LEU A 79 -0.46 14.55 -1.85
CA LEU A 79 0.94 14.77 -1.47
C LEU A 79 1.87 14.42 -2.64
N PRO A 80 1.86 15.22 -3.71
CA PRO A 80 2.67 14.96 -4.91
C PRO A 80 4.18 14.93 -4.63
N GLU A 81 4.66 15.55 -3.54
CA GLU A 81 6.05 15.46 -3.10
C GLU A 81 6.51 14.00 -2.89
N LEU A 82 5.60 13.13 -2.45
CA LEU A 82 5.87 11.72 -2.19
C LEU A 82 6.04 10.89 -3.47
N LYS A 83 5.51 11.34 -4.61
CA LYS A 83 5.69 10.66 -5.91
C LYS A 83 7.14 10.70 -6.40
N SER A 84 7.86 11.77 -6.08
CA SER A 84 9.18 12.05 -6.66
C SER A 84 10.32 11.30 -5.97
N GLY A 85 10.11 10.88 -4.72
CA GLY A 85 11.15 10.32 -3.85
C GLY A 85 12.30 11.26 -3.49
N LYS A 86 12.28 12.53 -3.96
CA LYS A 86 13.36 13.51 -3.70
C LYS A 86 13.12 14.32 -2.43
N ASP A 87 11.86 14.60 -2.14
CA ASP A 87 11.43 15.41 -0.99
C ASP A 87 10.58 14.56 -0.03
N PHE A 88 11.10 13.37 0.31
CA PHE A 88 10.42 12.49 1.26
C PHE A 88 10.54 13.08 2.68
N PRO A 89 9.42 13.39 3.35
CA PRO A 89 9.43 14.12 4.61
C PRO A 89 10.00 13.27 5.75
N GLU A 90 10.66 13.93 6.72
CA GLU A 90 11.27 13.27 7.88
C GLU A 90 10.23 12.50 8.70
N GLU A 91 8.99 13.02 8.78
CA GLU A 91 7.88 12.38 9.48
C GLU A 91 7.57 10.97 8.93
N LEU A 92 7.89 10.69 7.67
CA LEU A 92 7.67 9.40 7.04
C LEU A 92 8.94 8.52 7.03
N GLU A 93 10.09 9.00 7.51
CA GLU A 93 11.39 8.32 7.40
C GLU A 93 11.36 6.90 7.99
N SER A 94 10.59 6.69 9.07
CA SER A 94 10.39 5.38 9.68
C SER A 94 9.80 4.37 8.68
N VAL A 95 8.76 4.77 7.95
CA VAL A 95 8.10 3.91 6.96
C VAL A 95 9.02 3.67 5.76
N ALA A 96 9.78 4.68 5.33
CA ALA A 96 10.76 4.53 4.26
C ALA A 96 11.83 3.48 4.61
N LYS A 97 12.41 3.56 5.81
CA LYS A 97 13.41 2.58 6.28
C LYS A 97 12.87 1.15 6.32
N ARG A 98 11.59 0.98 6.70
CA ARG A 98 10.92 -0.33 6.66
C ARG A 98 10.81 -0.83 5.22
N MET A 99 10.32 0.00 4.30
CA MET A 99 10.20 -0.36 2.88
C MET A 99 11.55 -0.72 2.25
N GLU A 100 12.61 0.03 2.55
CA GLU A 100 13.98 -0.27 2.09
C GLU A 100 14.49 -1.63 2.62
N THR A 101 14.27 -1.90 3.91
CA THR A 101 14.64 -3.17 4.54
C THR A 101 13.92 -4.34 3.86
N VAL A 102 12.63 -4.17 3.59
CA VAL A 102 11.80 -5.19 2.94
C VAL A 102 12.22 -5.39 1.49
N ALA A 103 12.54 -4.33 0.76
CA ALA A 103 13.04 -4.42 -0.61
C ALA A 103 14.33 -5.26 -0.70
N GLY A 104 15.25 -5.09 0.26
CA GLY A 104 16.44 -5.94 0.36
C GLY A 104 16.12 -7.42 0.59
N LYS A 105 15.16 -7.73 1.48
CA LYS A 105 14.72 -9.11 1.73
C LYS A 105 13.96 -9.72 0.56
N LEU A 106 13.18 -8.92 -0.16
CA LEU A 106 12.38 -9.36 -1.30
C LEU A 106 13.28 -9.96 -2.40
N GLN A 107 14.42 -9.34 -2.69
CA GLN A 107 15.39 -9.91 -3.64
C GLN A 107 15.86 -11.31 -3.22
N SER A 108 16.19 -11.49 -1.95
CA SER A 108 16.63 -12.80 -1.43
C SER A 108 15.51 -13.85 -1.49
N SER A 109 14.27 -13.44 -1.23
CA SER A 109 13.09 -14.29 -1.29
C SER A 109 12.79 -14.73 -2.72
N MET A 110 12.87 -13.81 -3.69
CA MET A 110 12.68 -14.13 -5.11
C MET A 110 13.68 -15.19 -5.62
N MET A 111 14.94 -15.16 -5.15
CA MET A 111 15.91 -16.20 -5.54
C MET A 111 15.47 -17.60 -5.11
N LYS A 112 14.84 -17.75 -3.94
CA LYS A 112 14.32 -19.04 -3.45
C LYS A 112 13.17 -19.55 -4.30
N THR A 113 12.37 -18.64 -4.86
CA THR A 113 11.16 -18.98 -5.61
C THR A 113 11.41 -19.18 -7.10
N MET A 114 12.63 -18.89 -7.59
CA MET A 114 13.01 -19.00 -9.01
C MET A 114 12.65 -20.34 -9.65
N GLN A 115 12.84 -21.45 -8.93
CA GLN A 115 12.53 -22.78 -9.44
C GLN A 115 11.03 -23.01 -9.73
N TYR A 116 10.15 -22.23 -9.10
CA TYR A 116 8.70 -22.34 -9.27
C TYR A 116 8.14 -21.34 -10.28
N MET A 117 8.95 -20.40 -10.79
CA MET A 117 8.47 -19.29 -11.61
C MET A 117 7.81 -19.72 -12.92
N MET A 118 8.17 -20.89 -13.46
CA MET A 118 7.57 -21.42 -14.69
C MET A 118 6.27 -22.21 -14.45
N ASP A 119 5.87 -22.38 -13.18
CA ASP A 119 4.61 -23.03 -12.86
C ASP A 119 3.43 -22.16 -13.35
N PRO A 120 2.40 -22.76 -13.97
CA PRO A 120 1.25 -22.01 -14.49
C PRO A 120 0.53 -21.16 -13.42
N ALA A 121 0.39 -21.67 -12.19
CA ALA A 121 -0.27 -20.93 -11.12
C ALA A 121 0.56 -19.71 -10.69
N VAL A 122 1.88 -19.85 -10.65
CA VAL A 122 2.80 -18.74 -10.35
C VAL A 122 2.77 -17.70 -11.47
N GLN A 123 2.80 -18.11 -12.74
CA GLN A 123 2.68 -17.20 -13.89
C GLN A 123 1.36 -16.41 -13.88
N GLN A 124 0.25 -17.07 -13.52
CA GLN A 124 -1.05 -16.40 -13.38
C GLN A 124 -1.02 -15.36 -12.25
N ALA A 125 -0.46 -15.73 -11.09
CA ALA A 125 -0.35 -14.83 -9.95
C ALA A 125 0.59 -13.64 -10.25
N MET A 126 1.72 -13.86 -10.92
CA MET A 126 2.60 -12.81 -11.43
C MET A 126 1.86 -11.82 -12.34
N THR A 127 1.04 -12.34 -13.26
CA THR A 127 0.26 -11.50 -14.18
C THR A 127 -0.75 -10.63 -13.42
N ALA A 128 -1.47 -11.21 -12.45
CA ALA A 128 -2.42 -10.48 -11.62
C ALA A 128 -1.73 -9.40 -10.78
N GLN A 129 -0.59 -9.73 -10.16
CA GLN A 129 0.20 -8.79 -9.37
C GLN A 129 0.69 -7.61 -10.23
N ALA A 130 1.21 -7.88 -11.44
CA ALA A 130 1.64 -6.84 -12.37
C ALA A 130 0.49 -5.88 -12.74
N GLN A 131 -0.71 -6.41 -12.96
CA GLN A 131 -1.89 -5.59 -13.23
C GLN A 131 -2.30 -4.73 -12.03
N ALA A 132 -2.24 -5.26 -10.81
CA ALA A 132 -2.55 -4.50 -9.60
C ALA A 132 -1.52 -3.38 -9.35
N MET A 133 -0.23 -3.66 -9.55
CA MET A 133 0.82 -2.64 -9.48
C MET A 133 0.63 -1.54 -10.51
N ALA A 134 0.32 -1.90 -11.77
CA ALA A 134 0.07 -0.93 -12.83
C ALA A 134 -1.11 0.00 -12.53
N LYS A 135 -2.15 -0.51 -11.84
CA LYS A 135 -3.28 0.32 -11.37
C LYS A 135 -2.90 1.24 -10.22
N THR A 136 -2.00 0.80 -9.34
CA THR A 136 -1.55 1.59 -8.19
C THR A 136 -0.66 2.77 -8.59
N GLY A 137 0.09 2.64 -9.69
CA GLY A 137 0.91 3.72 -10.24
C GLY A 137 0.22 4.66 -11.24
N GLN A 138 -1.06 4.43 -11.54
CA GLN A 138 -1.91 5.30 -12.37
C GLN A 138 -2.68 6.29 -11.49
#